data_AF-A0A7V9BTX3-F1
#
_entry.id   AF-A0A7V9BTX3-F1
#
_cell.length_a   1.000
_cell.length_b   1.000
_cell.length_c   1.000
_cell.angle_alpha   90.00
_cell.angle_beta   90.00
_cell.angle_gamma   90.00
#
_symmetry.space_group_name_H-M   'P 1'
#
loop_
_entity.id
_entity.type
_entity.pdbx_description
1 polymer ?
#
loop_
_entity_poly.entity_id
_entity_poly.type
_entity_poly.pdbx_seq_one_letter_code
_entity_poly.pdbx_strand_id
1 'polypeptide(L)'
;MPEDLPQSAKNAAILQIVSGVLNLFVMPGVVFAATWVVGLVCGTCTFGVGTLASLCGFVSCLLPPIGIAEIVVGAIALTNPRQGIPFGRILAFVEIGSLLAGGIVSAVIGVVVMRMYGDDEVTAYLEQV
;
A
#
# COMPACT_ATOMS: atom_id res chain seq x y z
N MET A 1 -16.81 7.90 18.91
CA MET A 1 -16.62 7.21 17.62
C MET A 1 -17.98 7.15 16.96
N PRO A 2 -18.13 7.48 15.67
CA PRO A 2 -19.43 7.31 15.01
C PRO A 2 -19.90 5.87 15.24
N GLU A 3 -21.13 5.74 15.74
CA GLU A 3 -21.76 4.45 16.07
C GLU A 3 -21.74 3.54 14.83
N ASP A 4 -21.20 2.34 15.05
CA ASP A 4 -21.19 1.17 14.18
C ASP A 4 -20.51 1.29 12.80
N LEU A 5 -19.23 1.68 12.77
CA LEU A 5 -18.39 1.31 11.62
C LEU A 5 -18.24 -0.23 11.57
N PRO A 6 -18.55 -0.88 10.44
CA PRO A 6 -18.38 -2.33 10.28
C PRO A 6 -16.96 -2.76 10.67
N GLN A 7 -16.85 -3.90 11.35
CA GLN A 7 -15.55 -4.36 11.84
C GLN A 7 -14.58 -4.62 10.67
N SER A 8 -15.08 -5.06 9.51
CA SER A 8 -14.31 -5.23 8.28
C SER A 8 -13.72 -3.91 7.76
N ALA A 9 -14.49 -2.82 7.78
CA ALA A 9 -13.98 -1.48 7.42
C ALA A 9 -12.94 -0.95 8.42
N LYS A 10 -13.11 -1.19 9.72
CA LYS A 10 -12.10 -0.85 10.74
C LYS A 10 -10.80 -1.61 10.50
N ASN A 11 -10.91 -2.92 10.28
CA ASN A 11 -9.75 -3.79 10.05
C ASN A 11 -9.02 -3.39 8.76
N ALA A 12 -9.75 -3.05 7.69
CA ALA A 12 -9.18 -2.57 6.44
C ALA A 12 -8.41 -1.26 6.64
N ALA A 13 -8.98 -0.30 7.35
CA ALA A 13 -8.31 0.97 7.64
C ALA A 13 -7.05 0.79 8.49
N ILE A 14 -7.08 -0.10 9.49
CA ILE A 14 -5.90 -0.45 10.30
C ILE A 14 -4.83 -1.13 9.44
N LEU A 15 -5.21 -2.09 8.60
CA LEU A 15 -4.28 -2.75 7.68
C LEU A 15 -3.62 -1.77 6.73
N GLN A 16 -4.36 -0.75 6.26
CA GLN A 16 -3.83 0.29 5.41
C GLN A 16 -2.83 1.19 6.16
N ILE A 17 -3.10 1.54 7.41
CA ILE A 17 -2.12 2.25 8.26
C ILE A 17 -0.87 1.40 8.49
N VAL A 18 -1.02 0.10 8.78
CA VAL A 18 0.11 -0.82 8.98
C VAL A 18 0.93 -0.97 7.71
N SER A 19 0.30 -1.14 6.55
CA SER A 19 0.98 -1.12 5.24
C SER A 19 1.74 0.18 5.07
N GLY A 20 1.11 1.32 5.37
CA GLY A 20 1.74 2.62 5.18
C GLY A 20 2.96 2.83 6.07
N VAL A 21 2.92 2.35 7.32
CA VAL A 21 4.07 2.35 8.23
C VAL A 21 5.19 1.45 7.69
N LEU A 22 4.86 0.25 7.20
CA LEU A 22 5.84 -0.64 6.57
C LEU A 22 6.47 0.00 5.32
N ASN A 23 5.65 0.61 4.47
CA ASN A 23 6.07 1.28 3.24
C ASN A 23 6.88 2.56 3.49
N LEU A 24 6.69 3.20 4.65
CA LEU A 24 7.42 4.42 5.02
C LEU A 24 8.75 4.13 5.72
N PHE A 25 8.80 3.12 6.60
CA PHE A 25 9.95 2.91 7.48
C PHE A 25 10.76 1.65 7.17
N VAL A 26 10.11 0.58 6.67
CA VAL A 26 10.75 -0.73 6.51
C VAL A 26 11.13 -0.97 5.05
N MET A 27 10.18 -0.81 4.14
CA MET A 27 10.37 -1.08 2.72
C MET A 27 11.41 -0.17 2.06
N PRO A 28 11.55 1.13 2.38
CA PRO A 28 12.62 1.93 1.81
C PRO A 28 13.99 1.40 2.24
N GLY A 29 14.16 0.97 3.49
CA GLY A 29 15.41 0.37 3.95
C GLY A 29 15.73 -0.96 3.27
N VAL A 30 14.73 -1.86 3.19
CA VAL A 30 14.89 -3.19 2.59
C VAL A 30 15.07 -3.10 1.08
N VAL A 31 14.21 -2.34 0.40
CA VAL A 31 14.25 -2.23 -1.06
C VAL A 31 15.45 -1.40 -1.48
N PHE A 32 15.80 -0.30 -0.81
CA PHE A 32 17.02 0.46 -1.14
C PHE A 32 18.27 -0.39 -0.89
N ALA A 33 18.38 -1.10 0.24
CA ALA A 33 19.50 -2.01 0.47
C ALA A 33 19.56 -3.15 -0.56
N ALA A 34 18.43 -3.80 -0.85
CA ALA A 34 18.38 -4.90 -1.80
C ALA A 34 18.61 -4.46 -3.25
N THR A 35 17.96 -3.39 -3.72
CA THR A 35 18.13 -2.89 -5.10
C THR A 35 19.46 -2.19 -5.33
N TRP A 36 20.05 -1.53 -4.34
CA TRP A 36 21.42 -1.01 -4.49
C TRP A 36 22.44 -2.13 -4.48
N VAL A 37 22.36 -3.08 -3.55
CA VAL A 37 23.33 -4.19 -3.50
C VAL A 37 23.17 -5.09 -4.73
N VAL A 38 21.96 -5.51 -5.07
CA VAL A 38 21.71 -6.37 -6.24
C VAL A 38 21.88 -5.59 -7.54
N GLY A 39 21.44 -4.34 -7.63
CA GLY A 39 21.57 -3.53 -8.84
C GLY A 39 23.00 -3.11 -9.15
N LEU A 40 23.83 -2.85 -8.14
CA LEU A 40 25.24 -2.50 -8.31
C LEU A 40 26.10 -3.75 -8.58
N VAL A 41 25.78 -4.88 -7.93
CA VAL A 41 26.47 -6.18 -8.17
C VAL A 41 26.03 -6.81 -9.50
N CYS A 42 24.73 -6.92 -9.79
CA CYS A 42 24.27 -7.46 -11.08
C CYS A 42 24.47 -6.46 -12.24
N GLY A 43 24.39 -5.16 -12.00
CA GLY A 43 24.59 -4.14 -13.04
C GLY A 43 26.03 -4.12 -13.56
N THR A 44 27.01 -4.38 -12.69
CA THR A 44 28.43 -4.48 -13.08
C THR A 44 28.77 -5.84 -13.72
N CYS A 45 28.13 -6.94 -13.29
CA CYS A 45 28.40 -8.27 -13.84
C CYS A 45 27.68 -8.59 -15.16
N THR A 46 26.58 -7.89 -15.52
CA THR A 46 25.67 -8.34 -16.59
C THR A 46 25.49 -7.38 -17.78
N PHE A 47 26.37 -6.37 -17.96
CA PHE A 47 26.46 -5.53 -19.17
C PHE A 47 25.10 -5.10 -19.80
N GLY A 48 24.14 -4.64 -18.99
CA GLY A 48 22.88 -4.05 -19.50
C GLY A 48 21.61 -4.37 -18.71
N VAL A 49 21.57 -5.49 -17.97
CA VAL A 49 20.42 -5.86 -17.13
C VAL A 49 20.29 -4.95 -15.88
N GLY A 50 21.35 -4.23 -15.54
CA GLY A 50 21.38 -3.25 -14.44
C GLY A 50 20.41 -2.08 -14.61
N THR A 51 19.94 -1.79 -15.82
CA THR A 51 18.93 -0.74 -16.08
C THR A 51 17.59 -1.08 -15.45
N LEU A 52 17.17 -2.34 -15.48
CA LEU A 52 15.93 -2.80 -14.83
C LEU A 52 16.03 -2.70 -13.30
N ALA A 53 17.18 -3.08 -12.73
CA ALA A 53 17.44 -2.95 -11.31
C ALA A 53 17.47 -1.47 -10.86
N SER A 54 18.03 -0.59 -11.69
CA SER A 54 18.02 0.86 -11.43
C SER A 54 16.62 1.48 -11.52
N LEU A 55 15.76 0.96 -12.40
CA LEU A 55 14.34 1.34 -12.46
C LEU A 55 13.59 0.88 -11.21
N CYS A 56 13.80 -0.36 -10.74
CA CYS A 56 13.24 -0.82 -9.46
C CYS A 56 13.73 0.02 -8.27
N GLY A 57 15.00 0.44 -8.28
CA GLY A 57 15.55 1.40 -7.31
C GLY A 57 14.88 2.76 -7.37
N PHE A 58 14.51 3.27 -8.56
CA PHE A 58 13.74 4.51 -8.71
C PHE A 58 12.30 4.38 -8.19
N VAL A 59 11.63 3.24 -8.43
CA VAL A 59 10.29 2.99 -7.88
C VAL A 59 10.33 2.93 -6.35
N SER A 60 11.47 2.60 -5.75
CA SER A 60 11.64 2.64 -4.29
C SER A 60 11.47 4.04 -3.71
N CYS A 61 11.76 5.09 -4.48
CA CYS A 61 11.51 6.49 -4.08
C CYS A 61 10.02 6.85 -4.05
N LEU A 62 9.15 6.03 -4.67
CA LEU A 62 7.70 6.19 -4.62
C LEU A 62 7.09 5.51 -3.39
N LEU A 63 7.82 4.63 -2.69
CA LEU A 63 7.32 3.95 -1.48
C LEU A 63 7.02 4.93 -0.33
N PRO A 64 7.87 5.93 0.00
CA PRO A 64 7.55 6.88 1.06
C PRO A 64 6.28 7.71 0.82
N PRO A 65 6.05 8.35 -0.36
CA PRO A 65 4.81 9.08 -0.57
C PRO A 65 3.57 8.17 -0.61
N ILE A 66 3.71 6.93 -1.11
CA ILE A 66 2.64 5.93 -1.04
C ILE A 66 2.33 5.57 0.42
N GLY A 67 3.36 5.29 1.24
CA GLY A 67 3.17 4.95 2.65
C GLY A 67 2.53 6.08 3.46
N ILE A 68 2.88 7.34 3.18
CA ILE A 68 2.20 8.50 3.78
C ILE A 68 0.73 8.56 3.36
N ALA A 69 0.44 8.35 2.07
CA ALA A 69 -0.93 8.34 1.57
C ALA A 69 -1.77 7.23 2.22
N GLU A 70 -1.21 6.03 2.41
CA GLU A 70 -1.85 4.90 3.09
C GLU A 70 -2.18 5.23 4.56
N ILE A 71 -1.24 5.85 5.30
CA ILE A 71 -1.47 6.27 6.69
C ILE A 71 -2.57 7.33 6.75
N VAL A 72 -2.51 8.34 5.88
CA VAL A 72 -3.48 9.45 5.87
C VAL A 72 -4.87 8.93 5.51
N VAL A 73 -4.99 8.11 4.47
CA VAL A 73 -6.28 7.58 4.02
C VAL A 73 -6.84 6.58 5.03
N GLY A 74 -6.02 5.74 5.66
CA GLY A 74 -6.45 4.88 6.75
C GLY A 74 -6.96 5.68 7.96
N ALA A 75 -6.26 6.76 8.33
CA ALA A 75 -6.72 7.66 9.39
C ALA A 75 -8.03 8.39 9.02
N ILE A 76 -8.19 8.81 7.77
CA ILE A 76 -9.45 9.38 7.27
C ILE A 76 -10.55 8.31 7.26
N ALA A 77 -10.27 7.07 6.90
CA ALA A 77 -11.27 5.99 6.92
C ALA A 77 -11.77 5.68 8.34
N LEU A 78 -10.92 5.85 9.38
CA LEU A 78 -11.33 5.69 10.77
C LEU A 78 -12.13 6.88 11.32
N THR A 79 -11.83 8.10 10.87
CA THR A 79 -12.44 9.34 11.39
C THR A 79 -13.65 9.80 10.58
N ASN A 80 -13.59 9.65 9.27
CA ASN A 80 -14.63 9.95 8.28
C ASN A 80 -14.70 8.85 7.20
N PRO A 81 -15.30 7.69 7.53
CA PRO A 81 -15.33 6.51 6.65
C PRO A 81 -15.97 6.77 5.29
N ARG A 82 -16.94 7.69 5.21
CA ARG A 82 -17.63 8.05 3.97
C ARG A 82 -16.69 8.66 2.93
N GLN A 83 -15.72 9.46 3.38
CA GLN A 83 -14.67 9.97 2.50
C GLN A 83 -13.51 8.99 2.37
N GLY A 84 -13.11 8.34 3.47
CA GLY A 84 -11.90 7.52 3.49
C GLY A 84 -11.98 6.21 2.71
N ILE A 85 -13.10 5.49 2.75
CA ILE A 85 -13.22 4.16 2.12
C ILE A 85 -13.08 4.22 0.58
N PRO A 86 -13.71 5.18 -0.15
CA PRO A 86 -13.48 5.34 -1.58
C PRO A 86 -12.01 5.59 -1.94
N PHE A 87 -11.32 6.45 -1.18
CA PHE A 87 -9.88 6.68 -1.38
C PHE A 87 -9.06 5.43 -1.04
N GLY A 88 -9.45 4.68 -0.01
CA GLY A 88 -8.81 3.42 0.38
C GLY A 88 -8.90 2.35 -0.71
N ARG A 89 -10.03 2.28 -1.44
CA ARG A 89 -10.18 1.40 -2.62
C ARG A 89 -9.21 1.78 -3.76
N ILE A 90 -9.05 3.07 -4.05
CA ILE A 90 -8.11 3.54 -5.06
C ILE A 90 -6.67 3.19 -4.66
N LEU A 91 -6.31 3.45 -3.40
CA LEU A 91 -5.00 3.10 -2.86
C LEU A 91 -4.74 1.59 -2.89
N ALA A 92 -5.74 0.76 -2.63
CA ALA A 92 -5.58 -0.70 -2.72
C ALA A 92 -5.20 -1.17 -4.15
N PHE A 93 -5.65 -0.49 -5.21
CA PHE A 93 -5.18 -0.76 -6.57
C PHE A 93 -3.72 -0.33 -6.78
N VAL A 94 -3.32 0.81 -6.20
CA VAL A 94 -1.92 1.28 -6.24
C VAL A 94 -1.01 0.30 -5.47
N GLU A 95 -1.47 -0.22 -4.33
CA GLU A 95 -0.80 -1.24 -3.53
C GLU A 95 -0.60 -2.55 -4.32
N ILE A 96 -1.58 -3.00 -5.10
CA ILE A 96 -1.39 -4.15 -5.99
C ILE A 96 -0.37 -3.85 -7.08
N GLY A 97 -0.36 -2.62 -7.60
CA GLY A 97 0.66 -2.13 -8.52
C GLY A 97 2.09 -2.16 -7.94
N SER A 98 2.23 -2.08 -6.61
CA SER A 98 3.52 -2.19 -5.93
C SER A 98 4.22 -3.54 -6.11
N LEU A 99 3.51 -4.57 -6.60
CA LEU A 99 4.10 -5.85 -6.98
C LEU A 99 5.17 -5.70 -8.07
N LEU A 100 5.02 -4.71 -8.96
CA LEU A 100 6.03 -4.34 -9.96
C LEU A 100 7.31 -3.76 -9.34
N ALA A 101 7.22 -3.26 -8.11
CA ALA A 101 8.33 -2.69 -7.34
C ALA A 101 8.94 -3.68 -6.33
N GLY A 102 8.50 -4.95 -6.34
CA GLY A 102 8.90 -5.95 -5.34
C GLY A 102 8.13 -5.88 -4.02
N GLY A 103 7.07 -5.07 -3.95
CA GLY A 103 6.21 -4.89 -2.77
C GLY A 103 5.19 -6.01 -2.56
N ILE A 104 5.64 -7.26 -2.39
CA ILE A 104 4.73 -8.42 -2.24
C ILE A 104 3.78 -8.23 -1.04
N VAL A 105 4.28 -7.71 0.08
CA VAL A 105 3.48 -7.52 1.30
C VAL A 105 2.36 -6.50 1.07
N SER A 106 2.66 -5.34 0.47
CA SER A 106 1.63 -4.35 0.15
C SER A 106 0.64 -4.85 -0.89
N ALA A 107 1.07 -5.63 -1.88
CA ALA A 107 0.14 -6.24 -2.81
C ALA A 107 -0.84 -7.21 -2.14
N VAL A 108 -0.37 -8.01 -1.18
CA VAL A 108 -1.24 -8.89 -0.38
C VAL A 108 -2.22 -8.07 0.46
N ILE A 109 -1.74 -7.01 1.12
CA ILE A 109 -2.60 -6.13 1.93
C ILE A 109 -3.65 -5.45 1.04
N GLY A 110 -3.29 -4.94 -0.14
CA GLY A 110 -4.21 -4.31 -1.07
C GLY A 110 -5.33 -5.26 -1.55
N VAL A 111 -5.01 -6.53 -1.81
CA VAL A 111 -6.04 -7.54 -2.15
C VAL A 111 -6.98 -7.78 -0.96
N VAL A 112 -6.44 -7.90 0.25
CA VAL A 112 -7.24 -8.13 1.47
C VAL A 112 -8.13 -6.93 1.78
N VAL A 113 -7.59 -5.71 1.69
CA VAL A 113 -8.31 -4.45 1.90
C VAL A 113 -9.42 -4.29 0.86
N MET A 114 -9.17 -4.60 -0.42
CA MET A 114 -10.22 -4.61 -1.44
C MET A 114 -11.34 -5.60 -1.10
N ARG A 115 -11.00 -6.79 -0.60
CA ARG A 115 -12.00 -7.78 -0.18
C ARG A 115 -12.81 -7.29 1.01
N MET A 116 -12.17 -6.68 2.01
CA MET A 116 -12.85 -6.13 3.19
C MET A 116 -13.75 -4.94 2.84
N TYR A 117 -13.34 -4.08 1.92
CA TYR A 117 -14.20 -2.99 1.43
C TYR A 117 -15.30 -3.46 0.49
N GLY A 118 -15.17 -4.63 -0.12
CA GLY A 118 -16.20 -5.26 -0.95
C GLY A 118 -17.21 -6.10 -0.17
N ASP A 119 -17.13 -6.10 1.16
CA ASP A 119 -18.09 -6.78 2.03
C ASP A 119 -19.47 -6.09 1.92
N ASP A 120 -20.54 -6.89 1.92
CA ASP A 120 -21.92 -6.41 1.73
C ASP A 120 -22.31 -5.47 2.88
N GLU A 121 -21.79 -5.72 4.10
CA GLU A 121 -22.02 -4.87 5.27
C GLU A 121 -21.38 -3.47 5.11
N VAL A 122 -20.18 -3.41 4.52
CA VAL A 122 -19.48 -2.13 4.27
C VAL A 122 -20.14 -1.36 3.13
N THR A 123 -20.59 -2.07 2.11
CA THR A 123 -21.29 -1.48 0.98
C THR A 123 -22.65 -0.93 1.42
N ALA A 124 -23.42 -1.71 2.20
CA ALA A 124 -24.68 -1.26 2.78
C ALA A 124 -24.50 -0.04 3.70
N TYR A 125 -23.44 0.01 4.51
CA TYR A 125 -23.13 1.18 5.34
C TYR A 125 -22.87 2.46 4.50
N LEU A 126 -22.21 2.32 3.35
CA LEU A 126 -21.96 3.43 2.44
C LEU A 126 -23.23 3.86 1.67
N GLU A 127 -24.16 2.93 1.47
CA GLU A 127 -25.41 3.12 0.72
C GLU A 127 -26.62 3.54 1.57
N GLN A 128 -26.54 3.47 2.92
CA GLN A 128 -27.60 3.89 3.87
C GLN A 128 -27.85 5.42 3.91
N VAL A 129 -27.90 6.03 2.73
CA VAL A 129 -28.37 7.40 2.48
C VAL A 129 -29.87 7.37 2.17
#